data_AF-A0A382GRF4-F1
#
_entry.id   AF-A0A382GRF4-F1
#
_cell.length_a   1.000
_cell.length_b   1.000
_cell.length_c   1.000
_cell.angle_alpha   90.00
_cell.angle_beta   90.00
_cell.angle_gamma   90.00
#
_symmetry.space_group_name_H-M   'P 1'
#
loop_
_entity.id
_entity.type
_entity.pdbx_description
1 polymer ?
#
loop_
_entity_poly.entity_id
_entity_poly.type
_entity_poly.pdbx_seq_one_letter_code
_entity_poly.pdbx_strand_id
1 'polypeptide(L)'
;MGKGDGGQLTRSLGLRHVFALSTGAMLSSGLFLLPGLAAAKAGPAAVLAYLLAGCLAVPAMLSVSELATALPKAGGAYYFLERALGPAVGTVAGFGTWLSLVLKDAFAMVGMSAYLVLILDVDPTMLALVLIGLFTLVNVVGSKASASMQLGLVVVVLSAMAWFVVQGLWETADRGVDGSNLDPFFTHGGSGLVAVIGLVFVSYGGLTKVASAAEEVEDPSQRIPQGMALSLATATVLYTLGVLVTVAVVPADVLHGDLAPIHTAAEAVMPKVGVWLVVVAALAAFSSAVNAGILAAAR
;
A
#
# COMPACT_ATOMS: atom_id res chain seq x y z
N MET A 1 48.62 5.04 -1.84
CA MET A 1 47.58 4.02 -1.56
C MET A 1 46.36 4.75 -1.04
N GLY A 2 45.23 4.58 -1.73
CA GLY A 2 44.11 5.53 -1.77
C GLY A 2 43.37 5.73 -0.44
N LYS A 3 43.02 6.98 -0.17
CA LYS A 3 41.99 7.38 0.79
C LYS A 3 40.66 6.81 0.31
N GLY A 4 39.94 6.09 1.16
CA GLY A 4 38.56 5.69 0.91
C GLY A 4 37.68 6.93 0.90
N ASP A 5 37.11 7.25 -0.25
CA ASP A 5 36.09 8.28 -0.40
C ASP A 5 34.83 7.89 0.38
N GLY A 6 34.21 8.87 1.03
CA GLY A 6 33.11 8.67 1.97
C GLY A 6 31.84 8.07 1.35
N GLY A 7 31.32 7.03 2.00
CA GLY A 7 29.88 6.78 2.16
C GLY A 7 29.02 6.56 0.90
N GLN A 8 29.58 6.18 -0.26
CA GLN A 8 28.74 5.85 -1.41
C GLN A 8 28.00 4.52 -1.19
N LEU A 9 26.66 4.57 -1.15
CA LEU A 9 25.82 3.38 -1.12
C LEU A 9 26.01 2.58 -2.42
N THR A 10 26.12 1.26 -2.31
CA THR A 10 26.30 0.38 -3.46
C THR A 10 25.01 0.26 -4.26
N ARG A 11 25.03 0.67 -5.53
CA ARG A 11 23.93 0.46 -6.48
C ARG A 11 23.70 -1.04 -6.68
N SER A 12 22.60 -1.54 -6.16
CA SER A 12 22.24 -2.97 -6.15
C SER A 12 20.76 -3.22 -6.42
N LEU A 13 19.95 -2.17 -6.49
CA LEU A 13 18.51 -2.27 -6.68
C LEU A 13 18.15 -2.09 -8.16
N GLY A 14 17.97 -3.21 -8.87
CA GLY A 14 17.34 -3.22 -10.21
C GLY A 14 15.81 -3.00 -10.20
N LEU A 15 15.20 -3.03 -11.40
CA LEU A 15 13.76 -2.76 -11.62
C LEU A 15 12.81 -3.55 -10.70
N ARG A 16 13.07 -4.85 -10.51
CA ARG A 16 12.24 -5.72 -9.68
C ARG A 16 12.20 -5.27 -8.22
N HIS A 17 13.30 -4.70 -7.72
CA HIS A 17 13.38 -4.20 -6.36
C HIS A 17 12.67 -2.85 -6.24
N VAL A 18 12.82 -1.96 -7.23
CA VAL A 18 12.06 -0.69 -7.31
C VAL A 18 10.56 -0.98 -7.30
N PHE A 19 10.12 -1.91 -8.15
CA PHE A 19 8.73 -2.37 -8.21
C PHE A 19 8.26 -2.96 -6.87
N ALA A 20 9.06 -3.82 -6.23
CA ALA A 20 8.69 -4.40 -4.94
C ALA A 20 8.66 -3.37 -3.80
N LEU A 21 9.55 -2.37 -3.82
CA LEU A 21 9.56 -1.29 -2.83
C LEU A 21 8.32 -0.40 -2.98
N SER A 22 8.02 0.06 -4.20
CA SER A 22 6.85 0.91 -4.46
C SER A 22 5.53 0.14 -4.25
N THR A 23 5.39 -1.05 -4.84
CA THR A 23 4.18 -1.89 -4.71
C THR A 23 3.94 -2.33 -3.27
N GLY A 24 4.97 -2.85 -2.58
CA GLY A 24 4.83 -3.28 -1.18
C GLY A 24 4.49 -2.14 -0.23
N ALA A 25 4.99 -0.94 -0.50
CA ALA A 25 4.60 0.25 0.25
C ALA A 25 3.16 0.70 -0.03
N MET A 26 2.58 0.37 -1.19
CA MET A 26 1.20 0.69 -1.53
C MET A 26 0.23 -0.34 -0.95
N LEU A 27 0.39 -1.63 -1.27
CA LEU A 27 -0.60 -2.73 -1.11
C LEU A 27 -0.98 -3.12 0.35
N SER A 28 -0.70 -2.26 1.32
CA SER A 28 -0.91 -2.50 2.76
C SER A 28 -2.38 -2.28 3.17
N SER A 29 -2.61 -1.55 4.28
CA SER A 29 -3.93 -1.17 4.80
C SER A 29 -4.86 -0.51 3.78
N GLY A 30 -4.29 0.10 2.74
CA GLY A 30 -5.04 0.68 1.63
C GLY A 30 -5.91 -0.32 0.87
N LEU A 31 -5.47 -1.58 0.74
CA LEU A 31 -6.23 -2.65 0.09
C LEU A 31 -7.00 -3.50 1.11
N PHE A 32 -6.36 -3.87 2.21
CA PHE A 32 -6.89 -4.89 3.10
C PHE A 32 -7.89 -4.38 4.14
N LEU A 33 -7.94 -3.07 4.41
CA LEU A 33 -8.77 -2.47 5.46
C LEU A 33 -9.68 -1.35 4.95
N LEU A 34 -9.18 -0.47 4.09
CA LEU A 34 -9.98 0.66 3.58
C LEU A 34 -11.24 0.30 2.78
N PRO A 35 -11.36 -0.85 2.07
CA PRO A 35 -12.59 -1.15 1.32
C PRO A 35 -13.86 -1.15 2.17
N GLY A 36 -13.81 -1.62 3.43
CA GLY A 36 -14.96 -1.59 4.34
C GLY A 36 -15.38 -0.16 4.70
N LEU A 37 -14.39 0.69 5.01
CA LEU A 37 -14.61 2.12 5.27
C LEU A 37 -15.07 2.90 4.03
N ALA A 38 -14.59 2.50 2.85
CA ALA A 38 -14.97 3.09 1.57
C ALA A 38 -16.40 2.69 1.17
N ALA A 39 -16.74 1.41 1.29
CA ALA A 39 -18.10 0.89 1.07
C ALA A 39 -19.11 1.56 2.01
N ALA A 40 -18.72 1.81 3.27
CA ALA A 40 -19.58 2.53 4.22
C ALA A 40 -19.94 3.97 3.82
N LYS A 41 -19.13 4.62 2.98
CA LYS A 41 -19.30 6.03 2.61
C LYS A 41 -19.77 6.25 1.17
N ALA A 42 -19.46 5.32 0.27
CA ALA A 42 -19.79 5.43 -1.16
C ALA A 42 -20.53 4.21 -1.72
N GLY A 43 -20.68 3.13 -0.93
CA GLY A 43 -21.21 1.86 -1.42
C GLY A 43 -20.37 1.31 -2.58
N PRO A 44 -21.03 0.70 -3.59
CA PRO A 44 -20.34 0.16 -4.77
C PRO A 44 -19.52 1.21 -5.54
N ALA A 45 -19.89 2.49 -5.49
CA ALA A 45 -19.12 3.57 -6.11
C ALA A 45 -17.69 3.73 -5.55
N ALA A 46 -17.35 3.07 -4.43
CA ALA A 46 -15.98 2.94 -3.95
C ALA A 46 -15.02 2.40 -5.03
N VAL A 47 -15.51 1.54 -5.95
CA VAL A 47 -14.72 1.04 -7.09
C VAL A 47 -14.19 2.19 -7.95
N LEU A 48 -15.06 3.15 -8.29
CA LEU A 48 -14.66 4.34 -9.05
C LEU A 48 -13.72 5.23 -8.23
N ALA A 49 -13.90 5.29 -6.91
CA ALA A 49 -13.05 6.09 -6.04
C ALA A 49 -11.59 5.64 -6.10
N TYR A 50 -11.35 4.31 -6.04
CA TYR A 50 -10.01 3.75 -6.17
C TYR A 50 -9.42 3.99 -7.56
N LEU A 51 -10.19 3.77 -8.62
CA LEU A 51 -9.73 4.02 -9.99
C LEU A 51 -9.31 5.49 -10.18
N LEU A 52 -10.17 6.42 -9.75
CA LEU A 52 -9.89 7.86 -9.85
C LEU A 52 -8.73 8.29 -8.96
N ALA A 53 -8.60 7.75 -7.75
CA ALA A 53 -7.45 8.01 -6.88
C ALA A 53 -6.13 7.56 -7.53
N GLY A 54 -6.12 6.40 -8.22
CA GLY A 54 -4.97 5.94 -9.00
C GLY A 54 -4.62 6.89 -10.15
N CYS A 55 -5.61 7.37 -10.90
CA CYS A 55 -5.40 8.37 -11.95
C CYS A 55 -4.85 9.69 -11.39
N LEU A 56 -5.35 10.14 -10.24
CA LEU A 56 -4.87 11.35 -9.56
C LEU A 56 -3.44 11.20 -9.00
N ALA A 57 -2.94 9.98 -8.84
CA ALA A 57 -1.56 9.72 -8.44
C ALA A 57 -0.56 9.86 -9.60
N VAL A 58 -1.00 9.85 -10.86
CA VAL A 58 -0.12 9.93 -12.04
C VAL A 58 0.71 11.21 -12.08
N PRO A 59 0.15 12.43 -11.88
CA PRO A 59 0.95 13.65 -11.88
C PRO A 59 2.02 13.64 -10.79
N ALA A 60 1.67 13.19 -9.58
CA ALA A 60 2.63 13.08 -8.48
C ALA A 60 3.75 12.09 -8.79
N MET A 61 3.42 10.95 -9.42
CA MET A 61 4.40 9.97 -9.88
C MET A 61 5.36 10.55 -10.90
N LEU A 62 4.85 11.24 -11.91
CA LEU A 62 5.66 11.87 -12.95
C LEU A 62 6.61 12.92 -12.35
N SER A 63 6.10 13.85 -11.55
CA SER A 63 6.93 14.89 -10.91
C SER A 63 8.01 14.31 -10.01
N VAL A 64 7.68 13.31 -9.17
CA VAL A 64 8.68 12.69 -8.29
C VAL A 64 9.68 11.85 -9.09
N SER A 65 9.26 11.18 -10.15
CA SER A 65 10.17 10.41 -11.00
C SER A 65 11.18 11.30 -11.72
N GLU A 66 10.75 12.45 -12.24
CA GLU A 66 11.64 13.43 -12.88
C GLU A 66 12.64 14.01 -11.87
N LEU A 67 12.17 14.39 -10.67
CA LEU A 67 13.04 14.90 -9.61
C LEU A 67 14.03 13.84 -9.11
N ALA A 68 13.58 12.60 -8.91
CA ALA A 68 14.43 11.51 -8.44
C ALA A 68 15.51 11.09 -9.46
N THR A 69 15.24 11.29 -10.76
CA THR A 69 16.21 11.01 -11.82
C THR A 69 17.18 12.17 -12.03
N ALA A 70 16.73 13.43 -11.89
CA ALA A 70 17.58 14.61 -11.97
C ALA A 70 18.47 14.80 -10.72
N LEU A 71 17.97 14.39 -9.56
CA LEU A 71 18.60 14.56 -8.25
C LEU A 71 18.67 13.20 -7.50
N PRO A 72 19.48 12.23 -7.98
CA PRO A 72 19.53 10.87 -7.44
C PRO A 72 20.34 10.82 -6.13
N LYS A 73 19.82 11.49 -5.10
CA LYS A 73 20.34 11.45 -3.73
C LYS A 73 19.34 10.84 -2.76
N ALA A 74 19.83 10.27 -1.67
CA ALA A 74 18.99 9.82 -0.58
C ALA A 74 18.31 11.03 0.08
N GLY A 75 17.04 10.89 0.45
CA GLY A 75 16.25 11.94 1.12
C GLY A 75 14.90 12.28 0.47
N GLY A 76 14.63 11.80 -0.75
CA GLY A 76 13.32 11.91 -1.38
C GLY A 76 12.75 13.35 -1.40
N ALA A 77 11.47 13.51 -1.00
CA ALA A 77 10.77 14.79 -1.05
C ALA A 77 11.42 15.90 -0.22
N TYR A 78 12.02 15.55 0.93
CA TYR A 78 12.77 16.50 1.77
C TYR A 78 13.91 17.14 0.97
N TYR A 79 14.74 16.32 0.32
CA TYR A 79 15.90 16.79 -0.44
C TYR A 79 15.49 17.64 -1.64
N PHE A 80 14.42 17.26 -2.35
CA PHE A 80 13.93 18.02 -3.49
C PHE A 80 13.44 19.42 -3.07
N LEU A 81 12.70 19.50 -1.97
CA LEU A 81 12.13 20.75 -1.49
C LEU A 81 13.18 21.65 -0.82
N GLU A 82 14.11 21.08 -0.08
CA GLU A 82 15.27 21.82 0.44
C GLU A 82 16.07 22.45 -0.70
N ARG A 83 16.34 21.67 -1.76
CA ARG A 83 17.13 22.14 -2.90
C ARG A 83 16.43 23.24 -3.70
N ALA A 84 15.11 23.16 -3.83
CA ALA A 84 14.32 24.09 -4.64
C ALA A 84 13.89 25.37 -3.88
N LEU A 85 13.53 25.25 -2.60
CA LEU A 85 12.86 26.30 -1.83
C LEU A 85 13.62 26.72 -0.56
N GLY A 86 14.74 26.05 -0.27
CA GLY A 86 15.62 26.36 0.84
C GLY A 86 15.32 25.57 2.14
N PRO A 87 16.18 25.71 3.16
CA PRO A 87 16.19 24.83 4.33
C PRO A 87 14.92 24.88 5.19
N ALA A 88 14.25 26.03 5.27
CA ALA A 88 13.04 26.19 6.08
C ALA A 88 11.88 25.33 5.52
N VAL A 89 11.65 25.39 4.20
CA VAL A 89 10.62 24.58 3.53
C VAL A 89 11.00 23.11 3.54
N GLY A 90 12.29 22.80 3.34
CA GLY A 90 12.83 21.45 3.51
C GLY A 90 12.50 20.87 4.89
N THR A 91 12.74 21.63 5.96
CA THR A 91 12.46 21.19 7.34
C THR A 91 10.98 20.89 7.56
N VAL A 92 10.08 21.77 7.11
CA VAL A 92 8.61 21.54 7.22
C VAL A 92 8.20 20.29 6.45
N ALA A 93 8.74 20.10 5.23
CA ALA A 93 8.45 18.94 4.41
C ALA A 93 9.01 17.63 5.00
N GLY A 94 10.21 17.68 5.57
CA GLY A 94 10.83 16.54 6.26
C GLY A 94 10.00 16.11 7.47
N PHE A 95 9.63 17.06 8.33
CA PHE A 95 8.78 16.77 9.49
C PHE A 95 7.39 16.26 9.07
N GLY A 96 6.78 16.85 8.04
CA GLY A 96 5.51 16.38 7.50
C GLY A 96 5.58 14.97 6.92
N THR A 97 6.67 14.64 6.23
CA THR A 97 6.93 13.29 5.70
C THR A 97 7.11 12.29 6.84
N TRP A 98 7.92 12.62 7.83
CA TRP A 98 8.13 11.79 9.01
C TRP A 98 6.82 11.52 9.76
N LEU A 99 6.05 12.56 10.05
CA LEU A 99 4.75 12.42 10.73
C LEU A 99 3.77 11.56 9.92
N SER A 100 3.72 11.74 8.60
CA SER A 100 2.90 10.94 7.69
C SER A 100 3.30 9.46 7.72
N LEU A 101 4.60 9.16 7.76
CA LEU A 101 5.11 7.79 7.89
C LEU A 101 4.67 7.15 9.21
N VAL A 102 4.81 7.86 10.34
CA VAL A 102 4.39 7.38 11.66
C VAL A 102 2.91 7.04 11.68
N LEU A 103 2.05 7.93 11.17
CA LEU A 103 0.60 7.70 11.12
C LEU A 103 0.24 6.52 10.20
N LYS A 104 0.93 6.39 9.05
CA LYS A 104 0.72 5.28 8.13
C LYS A 104 1.13 3.94 8.74
N ASP A 105 2.26 3.87 9.43
CA ASP A 105 2.75 2.63 10.02
C ASP A 105 1.85 2.21 11.20
N ALA A 106 1.37 3.17 12.01
CA ALA A 106 0.34 2.91 13.02
C ALA A 106 -0.95 2.34 12.39
N PHE A 107 -1.38 2.89 11.25
CA PHE A 107 -2.54 2.37 10.52
C PHE A 107 -2.33 0.95 9.97
N ALA A 108 -1.11 0.63 9.53
CA ALA A 108 -0.75 -0.74 9.13
C ALA A 108 -0.76 -1.72 10.31
N MET A 109 -0.38 -1.29 11.52
CA MET A 109 -0.45 -2.11 12.74
C MET A 109 -1.89 -2.42 13.16
N VAL A 110 -2.80 -1.45 13.03
CA VAL A 110 -4.24 -1.69 13.24
C VAL A 110 -4.76 -2.73 12.25
N GLY A 111 -4.40 -2.62 10.98
CA GLY A 111 -4.77 -3.61 9.97
C GLY A 111 -4.16 -4.99 10.23
N MET A 112 -2.89 -5.07 10.61
CA MET A 112 -2.25 -6.34 10.97
C MET A 112 -2.95 -6.99 12.16
N SER A 113 -3.30 -6.21 13.17
CA SER A 113 -4.07 -6.68 14.32
C SER A 113 -5.43 -7.23 13.90
N ALA A 114 -6.18 -6.50 13.06
CA ALA A 114 -7.49 -6.92 12.56
C ALA A 114 -7.46 -8.29 11.84
N TYR A 115 -6.36 -8.60 11.14
CA TYR A 115 -6.19 -9.92 10.50
C TYR A 115 -5.67 -11.00 11.46
N LEU A 116 -4.84 -10.65 12.44
CA LEU A 116 -4.33 -11.61 13.42
C LEU A 116 -5.40 -12.06 14.41
N VAL A 117 -6.36 -11.20 14.77
CA VAL A 117 -7.46 -11.60 15.66
C VAL A 117 -8.43 -12.60 15.02
N LEU A 118 -8.41 -12.76 13.70
CA LEU A 118 -9.11 -13.85 13.00
C LEU A 118 -8.54 -15.23 13.36
N ILE A 119 -7.29 -15.28 13.84
CA ILE A 119 -6.57 -16.50 14.22
C ILE A 119 -6.40 -16.58 15.74
N LEU A 120 -6.18 -15.43 16.40
CA LEU A 120 -5.89 -15.30 17.81
C LEU A 120 -7.08 -14.65 18.53
N ASP A 121 -7.61 -15.29 19.56
CA ASP A 121 -8.69 -14.73 20.38
C ASP A 121 -8.13 -13.74 21.41
N VAL A 122 -7.77 -12.54 20.95
CA VAL A 122 -7.18 -11.46 21.76
C VAL A 122 -7.76 -10.09 21.41
N ASP A 123 -7.69 -9.14 22.35
CA ASP A 123 -8.15 -7.78 22.09
C ASP A 123 -7.32 -7.11 20.96
N PRO A 124 -7.98 -6.55 19.91
CA PRO A 124 -7.29 -6.01 18.75
C PRO A 124 -6.49 -4.74 19.07
N THR A 125 -6.93 -3.93 20.04
CA THR A 125 -6.22 -2.70 20.41
C THR A 125 -4.92 -3.04 21.14
N MET A 126 -4.99 -3.95 22.11
CA MET A 126 -3.83 -4.46 22.83
C MET A 126 -2.85 -5.14 21.88
N LEU A 127 -3.34 -5.97 20.94
CA LEU A 127 -2.49 -6.62 19.95
C LEU A 127 -1.79 -5.59 19.04
N ALA A 128 -2.49 -4.55 18.57
CA ALA A 128 -1.87 -3.49 17.78
C ALA A 128 -0.76 -2.76 18.56
N LEU A 129 -0.97 -2.47 19.85
CA LEU A 129 0.06 -1.86 20.71
C LEU A 129 1.28 -2.77 20.90
N VAL A 130 1.07 -4.07 21.09
CA VAL A 130 2.14 -5.08 21.17
C VAL A 130 2.93 -5.15 19.87
N LEU A 131 2.26 -5.15 18.72
CA LEU A 131 2.90 -5.16 17.41
C LEU A 131 3.75 -3.91 17.19
N ILE A 132 3.25 -2.72 17.56
CA ILE A 132 4.02 -1.47 17.53
C ILE A 132 5.30 -1.62 18.35
N GLY A 133 5.20 -2.10 19.60
CA GLY A 133 6.35 -2.33 20.46
C GLY A 133 7.36 -3.33 19.88
N LEU A 134 6.88 -4.44 19.31
CA LEU A 134 7.71 -5.47 18.68
C LEU A 134 8.44 -4.93 17.45
N PHE A 135 7.75 -4.27 16.52
CA PHE A 135 8.37 -3.69 15.34
C PHE A 135 9.36 -2.57 15.73
N THR A 136 9.05 -1.77 16.75
CA THR A 136 9.99 -0.76 17.27
C THR A 136 11.28 -1.43 17.77
N LEU A 137 11.17 -2.50 18.55
CA LEU A 137 12.32 -3.24 19.07
C LEU A 137 13.17 -3.84 17.95
N VAL A 138 12.53 -4.49 16.97
CA VAL A 138 13.20 -5.07 15.79
C VAL A 138 13.98 -4.00 15.02
N ASN A 139 13.42 -2.80 14.91
CA ASN A 139 14.08 -1.69 14.23
C ASN A 139 15.25 -1.10 15.03
N VAL A 140 15.13 -1.00 16.36
CA VAL A 140 16.23 -0.56 17.24
C VAL A 140 17.42 -1.53 17.19
N VAL A 141 17.16 -2.84 17.10
CA VAL A 141 18.21 -3.87 16.98
C VAL A 141 18.87 -3.88 15.58
N GLY A 142 18.27 -3.19 14.61
CA GLY A 142 18.81 -3.02 13.26
C GLY A 142 18.22 -4.05 12.30
N SER A 143 17.01 -3.77 11.81
CA SER A 143 16.40 -4.57 10.74
C SER A 143 17.01 -4.21 9.39
N LYS A 144 18.09 -4.91 9.01
CA LYS A 144 18.52 -4.99 7.61
C LYS A 144 17.62 -5.98 6.87
N ALA A 145 16.39 -5.59 6.58
CA ALA A 145 15.56 -6.37 5.67
C ALA A 145 16.17 -6.30 4.27
N SER A 146 16.59 -7.45 3.74
CA SER A 146 17.15 -7.53 2.38
C SER A 146 16.07 -7.20 1.35
N ALA A 147 16.44 -6.50 0.27
CA ALA A 147 15.55 -6.25 -0.87
C ALA A 147 14.93 -7.55 -1.44
N SER A 148 15.60 -8.69 -1.27
CA SER A 148 15.07 -10.01 -1.64
C SER A 148 13.88 -10.46 -0.77
N MET A 149 13.89 -10.13 0.53
CA MET A 149 12.76 -10.43 1.42
C MET A 149 11.53 -9.60 1.02
N GLN A 150 11.73 -8.31 0.72
CA GLN A 150 10.67 -7.42 0.22
C GLN A 150 10.05 -7.97 -1.07
N LEU A 151 10.89 -8.44 -2.01
CA LEU A 151 10.41 -9.06 -3.24
C LEU A 151 9.54 -10.30 -2.97
N GLY A 152 9.97 -11.17 -2.05
CA GLY A 152 9.20 -12.34 -1.64
C GLY A 152 7.82 -11.99 -1.07
N LEU A 153 7.76 -11.01 -0.16
CA LEU A 153 6.50 -10.54 0.42
C LEU A 153 5.53 -10.02 -0.65
N VAL A 154 6.03 -9.19 -1.58
CA VAL A 154 5.18 -8.64 -2.66
C VAL A 154 4.68 -9.74 -3.59
N VAL A 155 5.52 -10.73 -3.93
CA VAL A 155 5.08 -11.86 -4.76
C VAL A 155 3.94 -12.61 -4.08
N VAL A 156 4.02 -12.89 -2.78
CA VAL A 156 2.94 -13.55 -2.03
C VAL A 156 1.65 -12.72 -2.09
N VAL A 157 1.73 -11.41 -1.88
CA VAL A 157 0.58 -10.50 -1.93
C VAL A 157 -0.05 -10.50 -3.32
N LEU A 158 0.74 -10.32 -4.36
CA LEU A 158 0.26 -10.26 -5.74
C LEU A 158 -0.35 -11.59 -6.17
N SER A 159 0.24 -12.73 -5.81
CA SER A 159 -0.28 -14.05 -6.15
C SER A 159 -1.62 -14.33 -5.45
N ALA A 160 -1.73 -14.04 -4.15
CA ALA A 160 -2.98 -14.22 -3.42
C ALA A 160 -4.09 -13.30 -3.95
N MET A 161 -3.77 -12.03 -4.21
CA MET A 161 -4.73 -11.06 -4.74
C MET A 161 -5.14 -11.36 -6.19
N ALA A 162 -4.22 -11.84 -7.03
CA ALA A 162 -4.57 -12.28 -8.37
C ALA A 162 -5.54 -13.47 -8.32
N TRP A 163 -5.31 -14.44 -7.44
CA TRP A 163 -6.23 -15.56 -7.27
C TRP A 163 -7.61 -15.10 -6.75
N PHE A 164 -7.62 -14.25 -5.71
CA PHE A 164 -8.86 -13.66 -5.18
C PHE A 164 -9.66 -12.94 -6.26
N VAL A 165 -9.02 -12.06 -7.04
CA VAL A 165 -9.70 -11.30 -8.11
C VAL A 165 -10.23 -12.23 -9.21
N VAL A 166 -9.43 -13.19 -9.68
CA VAL A 166 -9.86 -14.11 -10.76
C VAL A 166 -11.06 -14.95 -10.32
N GLN A 167 -11.01 -15.53 -9.11
CA GLN A 167 -12.12 -16.34 -8.60
C GLN A 167 -13.35 -15.48 -8.30
N GLY A 168 -13.15 -14.33 -7.65
CA GLY A 168 -14.24 -13.42 -7.33
C GLY A 168 -14.98 -12.91 -8.57
N LEU A 169 -14.25 -12.57 -9.63
CA LEU A 169 -14.86 -12.17 -10.91
C LEU A 169 -15.59 -13.33 -11.59
N TRP A 170 -15.03 -14.54 -11.54
CA TRP A 170 -15.70 -15.73 -12.07
C TRP A 170 -17.02 -16.01 -11.34
N GLU A 171 -16.99 -16.02 -10.02
CA GLU A 171 -18.17 -16.27 -9.17
C GLU A 171 -19.23 -15.16 -9.35
N THR A 172 -18.80 -13.89 -9.44
CA THR A 172 -19.72 -12.77 -9.69
C THR A 172 -20.35 -12.86 -11.07
N ALA A 173 -19.60 -13.30 -12.09
CA ALA A 173 -20.13 -13.50 -13.43
C ALA A 173 -21.14 -14.66 -13.50
N ASP A 174 -20.91 -15.75 -12.74
CA ASP A 174 -21.81 -16.91 -12.69
C ASP A 174 -23.14 -16.58 -11.98
N ARG A 175 -23.09 -15.77 -10.91
CA ARG A 175 -24.29 -15.31 -10.18
C ARG A 175 -25.14 -14.30 -10.96
N GLY A 176 -24.57 -13.64 -11.96
CA GLY A 176 -25.24 -12.59 -12.73
C GLY A 176 -25.42 -11.28 -11.95
N VAL A 177 -25.80 -10.21 -12.67
CA VAL A 177 -25.91 -8.84 -12.12
C VAL A 177 -26.99 -8.76 -11.03
N ASP A 178 -28.10 -9.49 -11.18
CA ASP A 178 -29.21 -9.51 -10.22
C ASP A 178 -28.84 -10.18 -8.87
N GLY A 179 -27.78 -10.99 -8.85
CA GLY A 179 -27.23 -11.62 -7.65
C GLY A 179 -26.11 -10.81 -6.99
N SER A 180 -25.78 -9.62 -7.51
CA SER A 180 -24.69 -8.78 -7.02
C SER A 180 -25.18 -7.62 -6.15
N ASN A 181 -24.37 -7.20 -5.19
CA ASN A 181 -24.68 -6.04 -4.32
C ASN A 181 -24.31 -4.69 -4.99
N LEU A 182 -24.26 -4.65 -6.33
CA LEU A 182 -23.84 -3.47 -7.09
C LEU A 182 -24.98 -2.48 -7.36
N ASP A 183 -26.24 -2.86 -7.16
CA ASP A 183 -27.41 -2.00 -7.38
C ASP A 183 -28.09 -1.64 -6.04
N PRO A 184 -28.28 -0.34 -5.71
CA PRO A 184 -27.85 0.83 -6.47
C PRO A 184 -26.34 1.09 -6.37
N PHE A 185 -25.70 1.43 -7.50
CA PHE A 185 -24.26 1.66 -7.54
C PHE A 185 -23.83 2.92 -6.77
N PHE A 186 -24.65 3.97 -6.84
CA PHE A 186 -24.43 5.24 -6.14
C PHE A 186 -25.37 5.38 -4.93
N THR A 187 -25.08 4.66 -3.84
CA THR A 187 -25.91 4.70 -2.62
C THR A 187 -25.91 6.06 -1.92
N HIS A 188 -24.79 6.79 -1.99
CA HIS A 188 -24.60 8.08 -1.28
C HIS A 188 -24.38 9.27 -2.25
N GLY A 189 -24.72 9.10 -3.54
CA GLY A 189 -24.52 10.12 -4.58
C GLY A 189 -23.05 10.49 -4.81
N GLY A 190 -22.83 11.61 -5.51
CA GLY A 190 -21.48 12.06 -5.91
C GLY A 190 -20.60 12.58 -4.76
N SER A 191 -21.19 13.07 -3.67
CA SER A 191 -20.43 13.58 -2.51
C SER A 191 -19.71 12.45 -1.76
N GLY A 192 -20.36 11.30 -1.60
CA GLY A 192 -19.75 10.09 -1.04
C GLY A 192 -18.55 9.63 -1.86
N LEU A 193 -18.68 9.64 -3.20
CA LEU A 193 -17.57 9.31 -4.10
C LEU A 193 -16.36 10.23 -3.88
N VAL A 194 -16.55 11.56 -3.87
CA VAL A 194 -15.45 12.52 -3.69
C VAL A 194 -14.77 12.35 -2.34
N ALA A 195 -15.53 12.14 -1.26
CA ALA A 195 -14.98 11.90 0.06
C ALA A 195 -14.14 10.61 0.11
N VAL A 196 -14.60 9.55 -0.55
CA VAL A 196 -13.87 8.28 -0.62
C VAL A 196 -12.63 8.38 -1.48
N ILE A 197 -12.63 9.14 -2.59
CA ILE A 197 -11.40 9.39 -3.39
C ILE A 197 -10.28 9.93 -2.49
N GLY A 198 -10.58 10.94 -1.67
CA GLY A 198 -9.61 11.50 -0.72
C GLY A 198 -9.15 10.50 0.34
N LEU A 199 -10.08 9.71 0.88
CA LEU A 199 -9.77 8.66 1.86
C LEU A 199 -8.82 7.60 1.29
N VAL A 200 -9.14 7.06 0.11
CA VAL A 200 -8.41 5.93 -0.48
C VAL A 200 -7.11 6.37 -1.18
N PHE A 201 -6.95 7.67 -1.45
CA PHE A 201 -5.70 8.23 -1.98
C PHE A 201 -4.48 7.89 -1.10
N VAL A 202 -4.67 7.72 0.22
CA VAL A 202 -3.61 7.29 1.14
C VAL A 202 -2.98 5.95 0.74
N SER A 203 -3.75 5.07 0.09
CA SER A 203 -3.29 3.76 -0.43
C SER A 203 -2.23 3.90 -1.51
N TYR A 204 -2.18 5.04 -2.19
CA TYR A 204 -1.23 5.34 -3.25
C TYR A 204 0.01 6.08 -2.75
N GLY A 205 0.00 6.59 -1.51
CA GLY A 205 1.11 7.36 -0.94
C GLY A 205 2.42 6.58 -0.78
N GLY A 206 2.41 5.25 -0.89
CA GLY A 206 3.62 4.43 -0.92
C GLY A 206 4.46 4.57 -2.20
N LEU A 207 3.86 5.04 -3.29
CA LEU A 207 4.44 5.04 -4.63
C LEU A 207 5.78 5.79 -4.72
N THR A 208 5.86 6.96 -4.06
CA THR A 208 6.98 7.89 -4.12
C THR A 208 8.12 7.51 -3.18
N LYS A 209 7.92 6.54 -2.28
CA LYS A 209 8.94 6.15 -1.29
C LYS A 209 10.24 5.67 -1.93
N VAL A 210 10.17 5.08 -3.13
CA VAL A 210 11.36 4.58 -3.83
C VAL A 210 12.36 5.68 -4.18
N ALA A 211 11.93 6.95 -4.26
CA ALA A 211 12.82 8.09 -4.45
C ALA A 211 13.81 8.27 -3.29
N SER A 212 13.48 7.83 -2.07
CA SER A 212 14.40 7.87 -0.93
C SER A 212 15.56 6.88 -1.04
N ALA A 213 15.43 5.87 -1.90
CA ALA A 213 16.45 4.85 -2.18
C ALA A 213 17.16 5.08 -3.52
N ALA A 214 17.01 6.27 -4.14
CA ALA A 214 17.53 6.54 -5.48
C ALA A 214 19.05 6.30 -5.65
N GLU A 215 19.85 6.51 -4.60
CA GLU A 215 21.30 6.24 -4.60
C GLU A 215 21.66 4.75 -4.72
N GLU A 216 20.78 3.87 -4.25
CA GLU A 216 20.96 2.41 -4.27
C GLU A 216 20.43 1.77 -5.56
N VAL A 217 19.72 2.54 -6.40
CA VAL A 217 19.11 2.07 -7.65
C VAL A 217 20.14 2.01 -8.77
N GLU A 218 20.17 0.88 -9.47
CA GLU A 218 20.92 0.72 -10.70
C GLU A 218 20.24 1.50 -11.82
N ASP A 219 20.97 2.37 -12.52
CA ASP A 219 20.43 3.24 -13.58
C ASP A 219 19.10 3.93 -13.18
N PRO A 220 19.15 4.84 -12.18
CA PRO A 220 17.95 5.46 -11.62
C PRO A 220 17.11 6.18 -12.69
N SER A 221 17.77 6.71 -13.74
CA SER A 221 17.16 7.42 -14.86
C SER A 221 16.07 6.61 -15.58
N GLN A 222 16.23 5.29 -15.64
CA GLN A 222 15.28 4.40 -16.30
C GLN A 222 14.47 3.58 -15.29
N ARG A 223 15.13 3.07 -14.24
CA ARG A 223 14.50 2.09 -13.34
C ARG A 223 13.48 2.72 -12.41
N ILE A 224 13.69 3.95 -11.94
CA ILE A 224 12.74 4.63 -11.06
C ILE A 224 11.42 4.91 -11.80
N PRO A 225 11.39 5.59 -12.97
CA PRO A 225 10.15 5.84 -13.69
C PRO A 225 9.42 4.55 -14.07
N GLN A 226 10.13 3.56 -14.61
CA GLN A 226 9.54 2.27 -15.01
C GLN A 226 8.94 1.52 -13.81
N GLY A 227 9.67 1.45 -12.70
CA GLY A 227 9.21 0.75 -11.50
C GLY A 227 8.02 1.44 -10.84
N MET A 228 8.01 2.78 -10.77
CA MET A 228 6.87 3.55 -10.25
C MET A 228 5.63 3.38 -11.14
N ALA A 229 5.78 3.52 -12.47
CA ALA A 229 4.66 3.36 -13.39
C ALA A 229 4.05 1.95 -13.33
N LEU A 230 4.89 0.91 -13.32
CA LEU A 230 4.42 -0.47 -13.21
C LEU A 230 3.72 -0.73 -11.87
N SER A 231 4.26 -0.18 -10.77
CA SER A 231 3.66 -0.31 -9.44
C SER A 231 2.30 0.39 -9.35
N LEU A 232 2.20 1.61 -9.89
CA LEU A 232 0.94 2.35 -9.90
C LEU A 232 -0.13 1.63 -10.74
N ALA A 233 0.22 1.16 -11.93
CA ALA A 233 -0.69 0.40 -12.78
C ALA A 233 -1.18 -0.87 -12.07
N THR A 234 -0.25 -1.65 -11.51
CA THR A 234 -0.55 -2.91 -10.80
C THR A 234 -1.45 -2.66 -9.59
N ALA A 235 -1.10 -1.69 -8.74
CA ALA A 235 -1.89 -1.35 -7.56
C ALA A 235 -3.28 -0.81 -7.94
N THR A 236 -3.38 0.04 -8.96
CA THR A 236 -4.68 0.58 -9.39
C THR A 236 -5.61 -0.52 -9.89
N VAL A 237 -5.10 -1.45 -10.69
CA VAL A 237 -5.87 -2.61 -11.16
C VAL A 237 -6.30 -3.49 -10.00
N LEU A 238 -5.36 -3.88 -9.12
CA LEU A 238 -5.68 -4.75 -7.99
C LEU A 238 -6.65 -4.11 -7.00
N TYR A 239 -6.50 -2.83 -6.71
CA TYR A 239 -7.41 -2.12 -5.82
C TYR A 239 -8.80 -2.03 -6.41
N THR A 240 -8.91 -1.61 -7.67
CA THR A 240 -10.20 -1.43 -8.34
C THR A 240 -10.94 -2.77 -8.45
N LEU A 241 -10.26 -3.82 -8.90
CA LEU A 241 -10.87 -5.14 -9.06
C LEU A 241 -11.12 -5.84 -7.72
N GLY A 242 -10.20 -5.70 -6.75
CA GLY A 242 -10.37 -6.27 -5.42
C GLY A 242 -11.56 -5.66 -4.68
N VAL A 243 -11.70 -4.32 -4.75
CA VAL A 243 -12.87 -3.61 -4.20
C VAL A 243 -14.14 -4.00 -4.95
N LEU A 244 -14.09 -4.11 -6.29
CA LEU A 244 -15.24 -4.52 -7.09
C LEU A 244 -15.76 -5.89 -6.67
N VAL A 245 -14.88 -6.90 -6.56
CA VAL A 245 -15.26 -8.23 -6.06
C VAL A 245 -15.87 -8.11 -4.67
N THR A 246 -15.21 -7.39 -3.77
CA THR A 246 -15.65 -7.23 -2.37
C THR A 246 -17.06 -6.66 -2.26
N VAL A 247 -17.33 -5.54 -2.92
CA VAL A 247 -18.65 -4.89 -2.89
C VAL A 247 -19.70 -5.60 -3.74
N ALA A 248 -19.29 -6.47 -4.67
CA ALA A 248 -20.24 -7.28 -5.44
C ALA A 248 -20.74 -8.48 -4.61
N VAL A 249 -19.86 -9.14 -3.85
CA VAL A 249 -20.17 -10.43 -3.21
C VAL A 249 -20.54 -10.31 -1.73
N VAL A 250 -20.19 -9.22 -1.06
CA VAL A 250 -20.51 -8.97 0.35
C VAL A 250 -21.54 -7.84 0.46
N PRO A 251 -22.66 -8.05 1.18
CA PRO A 251 -23.62 -7.00 1.46
C PRO A 251 -23.01 -5.80 2.20
N ALA A 252 -23.52 -4.60 1.92
CA ALA A 252 -22.97 -3.35 2.45
C ALA A 252 -23.02 -3.30 4.00
N ASP A 253 -24.09 -3.80 4.61
CA ASP A 253 -24.27 -3.86 6.06
C ASP A 253 -23.22 -4.72 6.76
N VAL A 254 -22.73 -5.78 6.11
CA VAL A 254 -21.65 -6.62 6.62
C VAL A 254 -20.29 -5.91 6.46
N LEU A 255 -20.06 -5.22 5.35
CA LEU A 255 -18.83 -4.44 5.12
C LEU A 255 -18.72 -3.22 6.05
N HIS A 256 -19.83 -2.71 6.56
CA HIS A 256 -19.85 -1.57 7.47
C HIS A 256 -19.22 -1.95 8.82
N GLY A 257 -18.00 -1.46 9.06
CA GLY A 257 -17.26 -1.74 10.29
C GLY A 257 -16.41 -3.00 10.23
N ASP A 258 -16.42 -3.71 9.10
CA ASP A 258 -15.47 -4.80 8.86
C ASP A 258 -14.05 -4.23 8.65
N LEU A 259 -13.13 -4.69 9.51
CA LEU A 259 -11.72 -4.32 9.46
C LEU A 259 -10.89 -5.28 8.58
N ALA A 260 -11.50 -6.36 8.08
CA ALA A 260 -10.91 -7.33 7.17
C ALA A 260 -11.81 -7.61 5.93
N PRO A 261 -12.26 -6.58 5.19
CA PRO A 261 -13.22 -6.71 4.09
C PRO A 261 -12.80 -7.68 2.98
N ILE A 262 -11.50 -7.73 2.66
CA ILE A 262 -10.98 -8.67 1.64
C ILE A 262 -11.04 -10.11 2.15
N HIS A 263 -10.84 -10.34 3.44
CA HIS A 263 -11.01 -11.67 4.05
C HIS A 263 -12.47 -12.11 3.98
N THR A 264 -13.39 -11.25 4.42
CA THR A 264 -14.83 -11.54 4.38
C THR A 264 -15.33 -11.82 2.96
N ALA A 265 -14.85 -11.05 1.98
CA ALA A 265 -15.13 -11.34 0.57
C ALA A 265 -14.51 -12.66 0.11
N ALA A 266 -13.29 -12.98 0.55
CA ALA A 266 -12.64 -14.24 0.22
C ALA A 266 -13.41 -15.45 0.79
N GLU A 267 -14.00 -15.36 1.99
CA GLU A 267 -14.84 -16.42 2.54
C GLU A 267 -16.08 -16.71 1.68
N ALA A 268 -16.59 -15.70 0.96
CA ALA A 268 -17.76 -15.83 0.10
C ALA A 268 -17.48 -16.44 -1.28
N VAL A 269 -16.23 -16.42 -1.75
CA VAL A 269 -15.87 -16.77 -3.15
C VAL A 269 -14.68 -17.73 -3.29
N MET A 270 -13.90 -17.96 -2.23
CA MET A 270 -12.70 -18.79 -2.28
C MET A 270 -12.84 -20.05 -1.42
N PRO A 271 -12.16 -21.15 -1.79
CA PRO A 271 -12.00 -22.28 -0.88
C PRO A 271 -11.15 -21.87 0.34
N LYS A 272 -11.25 -22.62 1.44
CA LYS A 272 -10.54 -22.35 2.71
C LYS A 272 -9.05 -22.07 2.55
N VAL A 273 -8.37 -22.76 1.63
CA VAL A 273 -6.94 -22.54 1.33
C VAL A 273 -6.69 -21.13 0.77
N GLY A 274 -7.59 -20.65 -0.10
CA GLY A 274 -7.53 -19.30 -0.66
C GLY A 274 -7.74 -18.23 0.41
N VAL A 275 -8.71 -18.42 1.31
CA VAL A 275 -8.96 -17.52 2.44
C VAL A 275 -7.72 -17.40 3.34
N TRP A 276 -7.09 -18.53 3.68
CA TRP A 276 -5.84 -18.52 4.45
C TRP A 276 -4.71 -17.79 3.73
N LEU A 277 -4.58 -17.95 2.41
CA LEU A 277 -3.59 -17.21 1.63
C LEU A 277 -3.84 -15.70 1.63
N VAL A 278 -5.11 -15.26 1.62
CA VAL A 278 -5.47 -13.84 1.77
C VAL A 278 -5.02 -13.29 3.12
N VAL A 279 -5.20 -14.05 4.21
CA VAL A 279 -4.69 -13.65 5.53
C VAL A 279 -3.17 -13.54 5.53
N VAL A 280 -2.47 -14.56 5.01
CA VAL A 280 -0.99 -14.53 4.91
C VAL A 280 -0.52 -13.35 4.05
N ALA A 281 -1.21 -13.06 2.95
CA ALA A 281 -0.93 -11.92 2.09
C ALA A 281 -1.14 -10.58 2.81
N ALA A 282 -2.23 -10.42 3.56
CA ALA A 282 -2.47 -9.22 4.36
C ALA A 282 -1.33 -8.99 5.36
N LEU A 283 -0.95 -10.03 6.13
CA LEU A 283 0.17 -9.95 7.07
C LEU A 283 1.50 -9.63 6.38
N ALA A 284 1.76 -10.22 5.21
CA ALA A 284 2.94 -9.92 4.40
C ALA A 284 2.94 -8.46 3.92
N ALA A 285 1.79 -7.94 3.48
CA ALA A 285 1.65 -6.55 3.03
C ALA A 285 1.83 -5.54 4.16
N PHE A 286 1.25 -5.79 5.34
CA PHE A 286 1.46 -4.95 6.52
C PHE A 286 2.92 -4.95 6.97
N SER A 287 3.55 -6.13 7.04
CA SER A 287 4.98 -6.26 7.39
C SER A 287 5.88 -5.52 6.40
N SER A 288 5.58 -5.64 5.11
CA SER A 288 6.31 -4.97 4.03
C SER A 288 6.23 -3.44 4.15
N ALA A 289 5.03 -2.90 4.40
CA ALA A 289 4.83 -1.46 4.50
C ALA A 289 5.51 -0.84 5.72
N VAL A 290 5.47 -1.54 6.87
CA VAL A 290 6.08 -1.07 8.13
C VAL A 290 7.60 -1.11 8.02
N ASN A 291 8.14 -2.18 7.44
CA ASN A 291 9.58 -2.25 7.17
C ASN A 291 10.03 -1.12 6.22
N ALA A 292 9.27 -0.84 5.16
CA ALA A 292 9.55 0.28 4.26
C ALA A 292 9.34 1.66 4.90
N GLY A 293 8.38 1.79 5.82
CA GLY A 293 8.09 3.01 6.57
C GLY A 293 9.19 3.38 7.54
N ILE A 294 9.62 2.42 8.35
CA ILE A 294 10.63 2.67 9.38
C ILE A 294 12.02 2.89 8.75
N LEU A 295 12.38 2.15 7.69
CA LEU A 295 13.61 2.40 6.92
C LEU A 295 13.64 3.81 6.30
N ALA A 296 12.49 4.31 5.84
CA ALA A 296 12.38 5.65 5.28
C ALA A 296 12.37 6.74 6.37
N ALA A 297 11.80 6.47 7.54
CA ALA A 297 11.73 7.42 8.65
C ALA A 297 13.07 7.60 9.39
N ALA A 298 13.94 6.59 9.32
CA ALA A 298 15.28 6.63 9.92
C ALA A 298 16.33 7.34 9.04
N ARG A 299 15.99 7.70 7.80
CA ARG A 299 16.85 8.41 6.83
C ARG A 299 16.46 9.88 6.75
#